data_AF-A0A8J9YA28-F1
#
_entry.id   AF-A0A8J9YA28-F1
#
_cell.length_a   1.000
_cell.length_b   1.000
_cell.length_c   1.000
_cell.angle_alpha   90.00
_cell.angle_beta   90.00
_cell.angle_gamma   90.00
#
_symmetry.space_group_name_H-M   'P 1'
#
loop_
_entity.id
_entity.type
_entity.pdbx_description
1 polymer ?
#
loop_
_entity_poly.entity_id
_entity_poly.type
_entity_poly.pdbx_seq_one_letter_code
_entity_poly.pdbx_strand_id
1 'polypeptide(L)'
;MKSFVRCLDTASSSTLDTSPRARFHQVCLYWQHPHLPWINLYPRSSGKVAATNFMANNEEVKQALFTEWTESFRSLFQLLRALHCPYFYVCANSFTCVFLAAGLCGREPCALLAPTTRGLRRALRRDDVEFTMPLRPDSKKKFNNSDEDRGKNSSFDSCYDTMDDVREQDVDNCSGDEEDPDQFLSQMGLENEEIKKINNAQARARLTAESSADGAAASLAAVRGADAQALFNFLLNCRSAVAAAGPCAAVPPTLLAPAAFHGAALQSLKMRENIIQSDSTKYYSIELRGPILPSAVHALCGVLRARADYSAVFAHLAPTLAFTSAARRIVEEELSKQKEPNDFAQAFNKENLSDCGLSEDVLKLFCSTDPSNVKPLDSVKYNSEDDTFTW
;
A
#
# COMPACT_ATOMS: atom_id res chain seq x y z
N MET A 1 -25.12 -9.65 19.13
CA MET A 1 -24.01 -9.40 20.08
C MET A 1 -22.89 -10.41 19.80
N LYS A 2 -21.90 -10.03 19.00
CA LYS A 2 -20.63 -10.76 18.90
C LYS A 2 -19.52 -9.75 19.18
N SER A 3 -19.41 -9.33 20.44
CA SER A 3 -18.22 -8.63 20.90
C SER A 3 -17.10 -9.66 20.89
N PHE A 4 -16.27 -9.62 19.84
CA PHE A 4 -14.96 -10.25 19.92
C PHE A 4 -14.18 -9.39 20.91
N VAL A 5 -13.88 -9.94 22.09
CA VAL A 5 -13.03 -9.28 23.08
C VAL A 5 -11.66 -9.06 22.44
N ARG A 6 -11.46 -7.87 21.88
CA ARG A 6 -10.18 -7.39 21.36
C ARG A 6 -9.63 -6.49 22.45
N CYS A 7 -8.54 -6.95 23.06
CA CYS A 7 -7.67 -6.22 23.98
C CYS A 7 -8.38 -5.25 24.94
N LEU A 8 -8.58 -5.69 26.18
CA LEU A 8 -8.99 -4.84 27.31
C LEU A 8 -8.26 -3.49 27.25
N ASP A 9 -9.01 -2.40 27.41
CA ASP A 9 -8.41 -1.09 27.59
C ASP A 9 -7.59 -1.08 28.89
N THR A 10 -6.27 -1.12 28.73
CA THR A 10 -5.30 -1.14 29.84
C THR A 10 -5.13 0.24 30.47
N ALA A 11 -5.81 1.28 29.97
CA ALA A 11 -5.88 2.56 30.66
C ALA A 11 -6.97 2.57 31.74
N SER A 12 -8.07 1.82 31.56
CA SER A 12 -9.23 1.82 32.45
C SER A 12 -9.35 0.57 33.34
N SER A 13 -8.69 -0.55 33.00
CA SER A 13 -8.79 -1.80 33.76
C SER A 13 -7.81 -1.84 34.95
N SER A 14 -8.35 -1.74 36.17
CA SER A 14 -7.59 -1.72 37.44
C SER A 14 -6.94 -3.06 37.84
N THR A 15 -7.18 -4.13 37.08
CA THR A 15 -6.75 -5.51 37.41
C THR A 15 -5.60 -6.04 36.57
N LEU A 16 -5.12 -5.29 35.56
CA LEU A 16 -4.02 -5.70 34.68
C LEU A 16 -2.71 -5.02 35.10
N ASP A 17 -1.57 -5.68 34.84
CA ASP A 17 -0.26 -5.02 34.94
C ASP A 17 -0.15 -3.95 33.85
N THR A 18 -0.33 -2.71 34.26
CA THR A 18 -0.31 -1.51 33.42
C THR A 18 1.02 -0.78 33.50
N SER A 19 2.08 -1.46 33.95
CA SER A 19 3.40 -0.83 34.10
C SER A 19 3.87 -0.19 32.79
N PRO A 20 4.66 0.90 32.86
CA PRO A 20 5.17 1.57 31.66
C PRO A 20 5.97 0.64 30.76
N ARG A 21 6.65 -0.35 31.34
CA ARG A 21 7.38 -1.39 30.59
C ARG A 21 6.44 -2.30 29.82
N ALA A 22 5.34 -2.73 30.45
CA ALA A 22 4.32 -3.53 29.78
C ALA A 22 3.65 -2.75 28.63
N ARG A 23 3.32 -1.47 28.85
CA ARG A 23 2.77 -0.59 27.79
C ARG A 23 3.76 -0.37 26.65
N PHE A 24 5.03 -0.10 26.95
CA PHE A 24 6.08 0.04 25.94
C PHE A 24 6.22 -1.26 25.11
N HIS A 25 6.28 -2.41 25.79
CA HIS A 25 6.35 -3.71 25.12
C HIS A 25 5.11 -3.97 24.24
N GLN A 26 3.91 -3.67 24.75
CA GLN A 26 2.66 -3.82 23.99
C GLN A 26 2.68 -3.02 22.69
N VAL A 27 3.21 -1.79 22.71
CA VAL A 27 3.33 -0.95 21.51
C VAL A 27 4.34 -1.52 20.50
N CYS A 28 5.32 -2.31 20.96
CA CYS A 28 6.28 -2.99 20.08
C CYS A 28 5.68 -4.22 19.36
N LEU A 29 4.45 -4.61 19.68
CA LEU A 29 3.81 -5.78 19.10
C LEU A 29 3.04 -5.45 17.82
N TYR A 30 3.07 -6.39 16.87
CA TYR A 30 2.31 -6.30 15.62
C TYR A 30 1.90 -7.69 15.13
N TRP A 31 0.86 -7.76 14.31
CA TRP A 31 0.37 -9.02 13.74
C TRP A 31 0.92 -9.24 12.34
N GLN A 32 1.40 -10.46 12.07
CA GLN A 32 2.01 -10.82 10.80
C GLN A 32 1.51 -12.18 10.29
N HIS A 33 1.25 -12.28 8.98
CA HIS A 33 1.05 -13.55 8.29
C HIS A 33 1.67 -13.52 6.88
N PRO A 34 2.32 -14.59 6.40
CA PRO A 34 2.69 -15.78 7.15
C PRO A 34 3.76 -15.47 8.21
N HIS A 35 4.04 -16.46 9.07
CA HIS A 35 5.16 -16.43 9.97
C HIS A 35 6.04 -17.66 9.73
N LEU A 36 7.21 -17.42 9.12
CA LEU A 36 8.22 -18.43 8.82
C LEU A 36 9.52 -18.00 9.52
N PRO A 37 9.84 -18.54 10.72
CA PRO A 37 10.95 -18.06 11.55
C PRO A 37 12.31 -18.02 10.86
N TRP A 38 12.52 -18.86 9.85
CA TRP A 38 13.78 -18.95 9.09
C TRP A 38 13.87 -17.99 7.90
N ILE A 39 12.84 -17.17 7.65
CA ILE A 39 12.77 -16.25 6.50
C ILE A 39 12.54 -14.83 6.98
N ASN A 40 13.31 -13.88 6.42
CA ASN A 40 13.02 -12.48 6.61
C ASN A 40 11.83 -12.04 5.74
N LEU A 41 10.64 -11.98 6.34
CA LEU A 41 9.39 -11.68 5.62
C LEU A 41 9.14 -10.17 5.45
N TYR A 42 9.88 -9.30 6.14
CA TYR A 42 9.85 -7.85 5.92
C TYR A 42 11.11 -7.14 6.44
N PRO A 43 11.70 -6.17 5.69
CA PRO A 43 11.36 -5.85 4.31
C PRO A 43 11.70 -7.02 3.39
N ARG A 44 10.86 -7.27 2.37
CA ARG A 44 11.13 -8.28 1.35
C ARG A 44 12.26 -7.77 0.46
N SER A 45 13.48 -8.24 0.72
CA SER A 45 14.63 -7.93 -0.13
C SER A 45 14.73 -8.91 -1.28
N SER A 46 14.80 -8.41 -2.50
CA SER A 46 15.29 -9.18 -3.65
C SER A 46 16.82 -9.34 -3.51
N GLY A 47 17.28 -10.32 -2.73
CA GLY A 47 18.70 -10.43 -2.38
C GLY A 47 19.16 -11.87 -2.09
N LYS A 48 20.23 -12.25 -2.78
CA LYS A 48 20.98 -13.53 -2.85
C LYS A 48 20.12 -14.81 -2.90
N VAL A 49 20.22 -15.47 -4.05
CA VAL A 49 19.70 -16.82 -4.32
C VAL A 49 20.26 -17.77 -3.26
N ALA A 50 19.40 -18.27 -2.37
CA ALA A 50 19.71 -19.44 -1.58
C ALA A 50 19.63 -20.68 -2.50
N ALA A 51 20.59 -21.58 -2.38
CA ALA A 51 20.52 -22.89 -3.03
C ALA A 51 19.22 -23.59 -2.62
N THR A 52 18.46 -24.04 -3.63
CA THR A 52 17.23 -24.85 -3.50
C THR A 52 16.21 -24.36 -2.47
N ASN A 53 15.27 -23.52 -2.91
CA ASN A 53 14.12 -23.17 -2.07
C ASN A 53 13.09 -24.31 -2.11
N PHE A 54 13.06 -25.14 -1.05
CA PHE A 54 12.12 -26.26 -0.92
C PHE A 54 10.66 -25.86 -1.19
N MET A 55 10.24 -24.66 -0.77
CA MET A 55 8.87 -24.16 -0.99
C MET A 55 8.58 -23.88 -2.46
N ALA A 56 9.60 -23.49 -3.25
CA ALA A 56 9.43 -23.23 -4.67
C ALA A 56 9.32 -24.51 -5.50
N ASN A 57 9.89 -25.61 -5.01
CA ASN A 57 9.91 -26.92 -5.69
C ASN A 57 8.80 -27.86 -5.21
N ASN A 58 8.12 -27.54 -4.11
CA ASN A 58 7.05 -28.36 -3.55
C ASN A 58 5.70 -27.67 -3.75
N GLU A 59 4.92 -28.17 -4.71
CA GLU A 59 3.62 -27.58 -5.05
C GLU A 59 2.60 -27.71 -3.91
N GLU A 60 2.63 -28.78 -3.11
CA GLU A 60 1.73 -28.95 -1.96
C GLU A 60 1.98 -27.87 -0.90
N VAL A 61 3.25 -27.60 -0.58
CA VAL A 61 3.64 -26.55 0.37
C VAL A 61 3.24 -25.18 -0.15
N LYS A 62 3.47 -24.92 -1.44
CA LYS A 62 3.02 -23.68 -2.08
C LYS A 62 1.50 -23.53 -1.97
N GLN A 63 0.72 -24.53 -2.37
CA GLN A 63 -0.73 -24.48 -2.30
C GLN A 63 -1.24 -24.28 -0.86
N ALA A 64 -0.64 -24.96 0.12
CA ALA A 64 -0.98 -24.79 1.53
C ALA A 64 -0.72 -23.35 2.03
N LEU A 65 0.45 -22.78 1.70
CA LEU A 65 0.79 -21.40 2.06
C LEU A 65 -0.17 -20.39 1.43
N PHE A 66 -0.53 -20.55 0.16
CA PHE A 66 -1.49 -19.67 -0.51
C PHE A 66 -2.90 -19.81 0.04
N THR A 67 -3.35 -21.03 0.32
CA THR A 67 -4.69 -21.29 0.89
C THR A 67 -4.84 -20.56 2.23
N GLU A 68 -3.89 -20.74 3.14
CA GLU A 68 -3.90 -20.08 4.45
C GLU A 68 -3.77 -18.56 4.33
N TRP A 69 -2.92 -18.09 3.41
CA TRP A 69 -2.78 -16.65 3.14
C TRP A 69 -4.07 -16.04 2.60
N THR A 70 -4.78 -16.73 1.71
CA THR A 70 -6.07 -16.28 1.17
C THR A 70 -7.10 -16.12 2.27
N GLU A 71 -7.20 -17.07 3.20
CA GLU A 71 -8.11 -16.97 4.35
C GLU A 71 -7.71 -15.82 5.30
N SER A 72 -6.41 -15.66 5.55
CA SER A 72 -5.86 -14.56 6.35
C SER A 72 -6.13 -13.18 5.72
N PHE A 73 -5.95 -13.05 4.41
CA PHE A 73 -6.20 -11.80 3.67
C PHE A 73 -7.69 -11.46 3.61
N ARG A 74 -8.56 -12.47 3.37
CA ARG A 74 -10.02 -12.31 3.47
C ARG A 74 -10.44 -11.84 4.85
N SER A 75 -9.91 -12.44 5.91
CA SER A 75 -10.17 -12.03 7.29
C SER A 75 -9.79 -10.58 7.52
N LEU A 76 -8.57 -10.17 7.15
CA LEU A 76 -8.12 -8.78 7.31
C LEU A 76 -9.00 -7.79 6.56
N PHE A 77 -9.34 -8.10 5.32
CA PHE A 77 -10.16 -7.23 4.50
C PHE A 77 -11.60 -7.10 5.05
N GLN A 78 -12.16 -8.17 5.59
CA GLN A 78 -13.43 -8.12 6.32
C GLN A 78 -13.35 -7.26 7.59
N LEU A 79 -12.25 -7.36 8.35
CA LEU A 79 -12.05 -6.52 9.53
C LEU A 79 -11.90 -5.04 9.18
N LEU A 80 -11.22 -4.73 8.08
CA LEU A 80 -11.13 -3.37 7.54
C LEU A 80 -12.51 -2.84 7.17
N ARG A 81 -13.32 -3.63 6.45
CA ARG A 81 -14.69 -3.25 6.06
C ARG A 81 -15.65 -3.11 7.25
N ALA A 82 -15.44 -3.90 8.29
CA ALA A 82 -16.16 -3.81 9.55
C ALA A 82 -15.61 -2.73 10.49
N LEU A 83 -14.58 -1.96 10.07
CA LEU A 83 -13.94 -0.89 10.85
C LEU A 83 -13.30 -1.39 12.16
N HIS A 84 -13.03 -2.69 12.26
CA HIS A 84 -12.32 -3.31 13.38
C HIS A 84 -10.81 -3.43 13.14
N CYS A 85 -10.32 -2.94 12.00
CA CYS A 85 -8.92 -2.79 11.68
C CYS A 85 -8.77 -1.48 10.91
N PRO A 86 -8.00 -0.50 11.41
CA PRO A 86 -7.93 0.82 10.77
C PRO A 86 -7.18 0.75 9.43
N TYR A 87 -6.15 -0.08 9.37
CA TYR A 87 -5.35 -0.27 8.17
C TYR A 87 -4.58 -1.59 8.24
N PHE A 88 -4.17 -2.12 7.10
CA PHE A 88 -3.21 -3.20 7.03
C PHE A 88 -2.37 -3.11 5.75
N TYR A 89 -1.22 -3.76 5.76
CA TYR A 89 -0.29 -3.79 4.63
C TYR A 89 -0.25 -5.16 3.98
N VAL A 90 -0.11 -5.17 2.65
CA VAL A 90 0.24 -6.33 1.84
C VAL A 90 1.62 -6.06 1.23
N CYS A 91 2.65 -6.70 1.76
CA CYS A 91 4.04 -6.50 1.36
C CYS A 91 4.46 -7.59 0.38
N ALA A 92 4.34 -7.29 -0.92
CA ALA A 92 4.88 -8.12 -1.99
C ALA A 92 6.38 -7.87 -2.16
N ASN A 93 7.03 -8.63 -3.07
CA ASN A 93 8.46 -8.45 -3.34
C ASN A 93 8.75 -7.20 -4.19
N SER A 94 7.82 -6.84 -5.07
CA SER A 94 7.97 -5.75 -6.05
C SER A 94 7.20 -4.47 -5.67
N PHE A 95 6.26 -4.57 -4.74
CA PHE A 95 5.43 -3.46 -4.29
C PHE A 95 4.95 -3.67 -2.85
N THR A 96 4.48 -2.60 -2.22
CA THR A 96 3.68 -2.66 -0.99
C THR A 96 2.33 -2.04 -1.28
N CYS A 97 1.27 -2.66 -0.75
CA CYS A 97 -0.06 -2.08 -0.73
C CYS A 97 -0.44 -1.78 0.71
N VAL A 98 -1.09 -0.64 0.95
CA VAL A 98 -1.77 -0.36 2.23
C VAL A 98 -3.24 -0.18 1.96
N PHE A 99 -4.07 -0.92 2.69
CA PHE A 99 -5.52 -0.71 2.74
C PHE A 99 -5.85 0.13 3.96
N LEU A 100 -6.69 1.14 3.76
CA LEU A 100 -7.12 2.11 4.77
C LEU A 100 -8.64 2.03 4.90
N ALA A 101 -9.11 1.92 6.14
CA ALA A 101 -10.54 1.87 6.45
C ALA A 101 -11.23 3.20 6.15
N ALA A 102 -12.55 3.16 5.98
CA ALA A 102 -13.35 4.38 5.91
C ALA A 102 -13.17 5.21 7.18
N GLY A 103 -13.23 6.54 7.05
CA GLY A 103 -13.13 7.48 8.15
C GLY A 103 -11.70 7.90 8.48
N LEU A 104 -10.68 7.13 8.06
CA LEU A 104 -9.30 7.58 8.14
C LEU A 104 -9.09 8.81 7.25
N CYS A 105 -8.52 9.86 7.84
CA CYS A 105 -8.40 11.20 7.24
C CYS A 105 -9.73 11.78 6.73
N GLY A 106 -10.87 11.33 7.27
CA GLY A 106 -12.22 11.74 6.83
C GLY A 106 -12.64 11.21 5.46
N ARG A 107 -12.06 10.10 4.99
CA ARG A 107 -12.20 9.62 3.61
C ARG A 107 -12.98 8.31 3.49
N GLU A 108 -13.43 8.03 2.28
CA GLU A 108 -13.89 6.70 1.88
C GLU A 108 -12.77 5.64 1.99
N PRO A 109 -13.10 4.33 2.04
CA PRO A 109 -12.10 3.27 1.99
C PRO A 109 -11.14 3.48 0.82
N CYS A 110 -9.85 3.32 1.06
CA CYS A 110 -8.87 3.50 0.00
C CYS A 110 -7.70 2.53 0.15
N ALA A 111 -7.04 2.28 -0.98
CA ALA A 111 -5.84 1.49 -1.02
C ALA A 111 -4.76 2.22 -1.83
N LEU A 112 -3.54 2.25 -1.30
CA LEU A 112 -2.40 2.85 -1.97
C LEU A 112 -1.39 1.74 -2.30
N LEU A 113 -0.86 1.76 -3.53
CA LEU A 113 0.04 0.75 -4.05
C LEU A 113 1.32 1.41 -4.57
N ALA A 114 2.48 1.06 -4.00
CA ALA A 114 3.76 1.64 -4.41
C ALA A 114 4.98 0.72 -4.14
N PRO A 115 6.02 0.80 -4.99
CA PRO A 115 5.97 1.36 -6.33
C PRO A 115 5.10 0.51 -7.26
N THR A 116 4.69 1.06 -8.41
CA THR A 116 4.03 0.27 -9.47
C THR A 116 4.83 0.34 -10.77
N THR A 117 4.62 -0.64 -11.64
CA THR A 117 5.14 -0.66 -13.01
C THR A 117 4.01 -0.43 -14.00
N ARG A 118 4.35 -0.05 -15.23
CA ARG A 118 3.40 -0.01 -16.34
C ARG A 118 2.63 -1.34 -16.48
N GLY A 119 3.32 -2.47 -16.38
CA GLY A 119 2.70 -3.80 -16.49
C GLY A 119 1.66 -4.05 -15.41
N LEU A 120 1.97 -3.72 -14.16
CA LEU A 120 1.02 -3.84 -13.04
C LEU A 120 -0.18 -2.90 -13.23
N ARG A 121 0.06 -1.64 -13.63
CA ARG A 121 -1.01 -0.67 -13.89
C ARG A 121 -1.94 -1.12 -15.03
N ARG A 122 -1.40 -1.74 -16.08
CA ARG A 122 -2.21 -2.31 -17.18
C ARG A 122 -3.02 -3.52 -16.71
N ALA A 123 -2.43 -4.39 -15.88
CA ALA A 123 -3.14 -5.53 -15.31
C ALA A 123 -4.32 -5.09 -14.42
N LEU A 124 -4.12 -4.03 -13.62
CA LEU A 124 -5.20 -3.44 -12.81
C LEU A 124 -6.37 -2.96 -13.69
N ARG A 125 -6.09 -2.21 -14.76
CA ARG A 125 -7.14 -1.73 -15.68
C ARG A 125 -7.85 -2.85 -16.41
N ARG A 126 -7.12 -3.90 -16.80
CA ARG A 126 -7.68 -5.07 -17.48
C ARG A 126 -8.69 -5.82 -16.59
N ASP A 127 -8.46 -5.81 -15.28
CA ASP A 127 -9.37 -6.42 -14.29
C ASP A 127 -10.34 -5.38 -13.70
N ASP A 128 -10.63 -4.30 -14.45
CA ASP A 128 -11.57 -3.23 -14.10
C ASP A 128 -11.33 -2.57 -12.73
N VAL A 129 -10.06 -2.43 -12.33
CA VAL A 129 -9.68 -1.69 -11.12
C VAL A 129 -9.34 -0.25 -11.51
N GLU A 130 -10.23 0.69 -11.19
CA GLU A 130 -9.96 2.11 -11.40
C GLU A 130 -8.99 2.66 -10.35
N PHE A 131 -8.04 3.48 -10.81
CA PHE A 131 -7.06 4.11 -9.93
C PHE A 131 -6.61 5.47 -10.45
N THR A 132 -6.15 6.30 -9.52
CA THR A 132 -5.50 7.58 -9.81
C THR A 132 -4.01 7.51 -9.47
N MET A 133 -3.19 8.37 -10.06
CA MET A 133 -1.77 8.49 -9.72
C MET A 133 -1.50 9.87 -9.14
N PRO A 134 -1.77 10.09 -7.83
CA PRO A 134 -1.76 11.43 -7.24
C PRO A 134 -0.36 12.06 -7.31
N LEU A 135 0.72 11.28 -7.20
CA LEU A 135 2.08 11.83 -7.23
C LEU A 135 2.61 12.08 -8.65
N ARG A 136 1.83 11.78 -9.70
CA ARG A 136 2.23 12.05 -11.08
C ARG A 136 2.05 13.54 -11.40
N PRO A 137 3.02 14.20 -12.06
CA PRO A 137 2.89 15.60 -12.46
C PRO A 137 1.70 15.82 -13.38
N ASP A 138 0.98 16.94 -13.19
CA ASP A 138 -0.24 17.27 -13.94
C ASP A 138 -0.02 17.34 -15.47
N SER A 139 1.15 17.80 -15.92
CA SER A 139 1.56 17.80 -17.33
C SER A 139 1.57 16.41 -17.98
N LYS A 140 1.72 15.35 -17.17
CA LYS A 140 1.76 13.95 -17.61
C LYS A 140 0.49 13.16 -17.22
N LYS A 141 -0.51 13.80 -16.60
CA LYS A 141 -1.78 13.16 -16.21
C LYS A 141 -2.72 12.89 -17.39
N LYS A 142 -2.55 13.55 -18.55
CA LYS A 142 -3.36 13.31 -19.74
C LYS A 142 -3.32 11.85 -20.24
N PHE A 143 -2.29 11.09 -19.86
CA PHE A 143 -2.18 9.64 -20.14
C PHE A 143 -2.87 8.74 -19.09
N ASN A 144 -3.61 9.31 -18.13
CA ASN A 144 -4.32 8.56 -17.09
C ASN A 144 -5.83 8.42 -17.34
N ASN A 145 -6.48 9.32 -18.11
CA ASN A 145 -7.92 9.26 -18.35
C ASN A 145 -8.26 8.31 -19.49
N SER A 146 -9.08 7.32 -19.16
CA SER A 146 -9.57 6.21 -19.95
C SER A 146 -10.92 6.50 -20.64
N ASP A 147 -11.16 7.73 -21.08
CA ASP A 147 -12.33 7.98 -21.95
C ASP A 147 -12.06 7.60 -23.41
N GLU A 148 -10.79 7.52 -23.84
CA GLU A 148 -10.44 7.05 -25.19
C GLU A 148 -10.19 5.53 -25.29
N ASP A 149 -10.14 4.81 -24.16
CA ASP A 149 -9.69 3.40 -24.11
C ASP A 149 -10.85 2.39 -23.98
N ARG A 150 -12.12 2.86 -23.92
CA ARG A 150 -13.31 1.98 -23.91
C ARG A 150 -13.76 1.52 -25.30
N GLY A 151 -13.21 2.10 -26.38
CA GLY A 151 -13.70 1.88 -27.75
C GLY A 151 -12.81 1.07 -28.69
N LYS A 152 -11.54 0.80 -28.37
CA LYS A 152 -10.61 0.25 -29.36
C LYS A 152 -9.70 -0.80 -28.76
N ASN A 153 -10.14 -2.06 -28.75
CA ASN A 153 -9.28 -3.24 -28.71
C ASN A 153 -10.06 -4.49 -29.19
N SER A 154 -10.47 -4.51 -30.45
CA SER A 154 -10.76 -5.76 -31.19
C SER A 154 -9.59 -6.15 -32.11
N SER A 155 -8.38 -5.69 -31.81
CA SER A 155 -7.17 -6.16 -32.49
C SER A 155 -6.60 -7.35 -31.72
N PHE A 156 -6.79 -8.51 -32.31
CA PHE A 156 -6.13 -9.78 -32.03
C PHE A 156 -4.66 -9.59 -31.62
N ASP A 157 -4.37 -9.83 -30.34
CA ASP A 157 -3.02 -9.87 -29.77
C ASP A 157 -2.27 -11.09 -30.35
N SER A 158 -1.62 -10.92 -31.50
CA SER A 158 -0.72 -11.94 -32.07
C SER A 158 0.64 -11.87 -31.39
N CYS A 159 0.69 -12.36 -30.15
CA CYS A 159 1.94 -12.71 -29.49
C CYS A 159 2.32 -14.18 -29.73
N TYR A 160 2.25 -14.69 -30.96
CA TYR A 160 2.90 -15.95 -31.32
C TYR A 160 3.32 -15.99 -32.80
N ASP A 161 4.59 -16.35 -32.95
CA ASP A 161 5.23 -17.09 -34.03
C ASP A 161 6.07 -16.41 -35.11
N THR A 162 7.26 -17.00 -35.22
CA THR A 162 8.26 -16.89 -36.27
C THR A 162 7.94 -18.02 -37.24
N MET A 163 7.90 -17.74 -38.54
CA MET A 163 7.96 -18.65 -39.72
C MET A 163 6.77 -18.49 -40.68
N ASP A 164 7.14 -18.11 -41.91
CA ASP A 164 6.66 -18.52 -43.24
C ASP A 164 5.16 -18.55 -43.66
N ASP A 165 4.99 -17.99 -44.86
CA ASP A 165 4.05 -18.28 -45.96
C ASP A 165 2.51 -18.18 -45.82
N VAL A 166 2.00 -17.17 -46.55
CA VAL A 166 0.85 -17.15 -47.50
C VAL A 166 -0.40 -17.97 -47.15
N ARG A 167 -1.54 -17.26 -46.96
CA ARG A 167 -2.74 -17.35 -47.82
C ARG A 167 -3.81 -16.33 -47.44
N GLU A 168 -4.30 -15.63 -48.46
CA GLU A 168 -5.49 -14.79 -48.48
C GLU A 168 -6.76 -15.60 -48.15
N GLN A 169 -7.70 -14.99 -47.45
CA GLN A 169 -9.13 -15.08 -47.75
C GLN A 169 -9.93 -13.99 -47.02
N ASP A 170 -10.64 -13.21 -47.84
CA ASP A 170 -11.68 -12.24 -47.49
C ASP A 170 -12.85 -12.88 -46.73
N VAL A 171 -13.41 -12.20 -45.71
CA VAL A 171 -14.85 -11.86 -45.66
C VAL A 171 -15.19 -10.80 -44.59
N ASP A 172 -15.68 -9.68 -45.12
CA ASP A 172 -16.92 -8.96 -44.80
C ASP A 172 -17.07 -7.94 -43.65
N ASN A 173 -17.79 -6.89 -44.05
CA ASN A 173 -18.10 -5.62 -43.42
C ASN A 173 -18.96 -5.73 -42.15
N CYS A 174 -18.68 -4.86 -41.18
CA CYS A 174 -19.71 -4.23 -40.35
C CYS A 174 -19.36 -2.76 -40.09
N SER A 175 -20.20 -1.88 -40.63
CA SER A 175 -20.14 -0.43 -40.55
C SER A 175 -20.45 0.10 -39.15
N GLY A 176 -19.53 0.89 -38.61
CA GLY A 176 -19.77 1.90 -37.60
C GLY A 176 -18.88 3.09 -37.92
N ASP A 177 -19.49 4.22 -38.30
CA ASP A 177 -18.83 5.49 -38.61
C ASP A 177 -18.06 6.01 -37.40
N GLU A 178 -16.80 5.59 -37.28
CA GLU A 178 -15.73 6.37 -36.69
C GLU A 178 -14.57 6.27 -37.67
N GLU A 179 -14.21 7.38 -38.33
CA GLU A 179 -13.11 7.43 -39.29
C GLU A 179 -11.86 6.83 -38.64
N ASP A 180 -11.44 5.67 -39.14
CA ASP A 180 -10.24 4.98 -38.71
C ASP A 180 -9.06 5.94 -38.95
N PRO A 181 -8.24 6.29 -37.93
CA PRO A 181 -7.13 7.22 -38.09
C PRO A 181 -6.17 6.78 -39.22
N ASP A 182 -6.06 5.48 -39.48
CA ASP A 182 -5.27 4.97 -40.59
C ASP A 182 -5.93 5.29 -41.95
N GLN A 183 -7.27 5.22 -42.06
CA GLN A 183 -8.02 5.65 -43.24
C GLN A 183 -7.91 7.16 -43.49
N PHE A 184 -7.93 7.99 -42.44
CA PHE A 184 -7.71 9.43 -42.56
C PHE A 184 -6.29 9.75 -43.05
N LEU A 185 -5.26 9.09 -42.50
CA LEU A 185 -3.87 9.28 -42.90
C LEU A 185 -3.63 8.81 -44.33
N SER A 186 -4.25 7.69 -44.74
CA SER A 186 -4.24 7.24 -46.14
C SER A 186 -4.95 8.22 -47.07
N GLN A 187 -6.07 8.81 -46.65
CA GLN A 187 -6.78 9.84 -47.43
C GLN A 187 -5.97 11.15 -47.58
N MET A 188 -5.11 11.47 -46.60
CA MET A 188 -4.15 12.58 -46.67
C MET A 188 -2.92 12.29 -47.55
N GLY A 189 -2.85 11.12 -48.18
CA GLY A 189 -1.80 10.75 -49.14
C GLY A 189 -0.52 10.19 -48.50
N LEU A 190 -0.57 9.76 -47.23
CA LEU A 190 0.55 9.07 -46.60
C LEU A 190 0.61 7.62 -47.08
N GLU A 191 1.81 7.15 -47.43
CA GLU A 191 2.01 5.75 -47.79
C GLU A 191 1.79 4.84 -46.57
N ASN A 192 1.27 3.63 -46.78
CA ASN A 192 1.02 2.66 -45.70
C ASN A 192 2.28 2.37 -44.85
N GLU A 193 3.48 2.46 -45.44
CA GLU A 193 4.75 2.31 -44.72
C GLU A 193 5.08 3.52 -43.83
N GLU A 194 4.67 4.72 -44.20
CA GLU A 194 4.81 5.92 -43.36
C GLU A 194 3.79 5.89 -42.21
N ILE A 195 2.57 5.44 -42.46
CA ILE A 195 1.53 5.24 -41.44
C ILE A 195 2.02 4.23 -40.39
N LYS A 196 2.56 3.08 -40.82
CA LYS A 196 3.17 2.09 -39.90
C LYS A 196 4.32 2.68 -39.08
N LYS A 197 5.18 3.50 -39.68
CA LYS A 197 6.29 4.16 -38.97
C LYS A 197 5.77 5.15 -37.93
N ILE A 198 4.76 5.95 -38.27
CA ILE A 198 4.10 6.89 -37.35
C ILE A 198 3.45 6.12 -36.20
N ASN A 199 2.69 5.06 -36.47
CA ASN A 199 2.02 4.26 -35.46
C ASN A 199 3.03 3.58 -34.51
N ASN A 200 4.12 3.03 -35.05
CA ASN A 200 5.21 2.48 -34.24
C ASN A 200 5.92 3.54 -33.38
N ALA A 201 6.17 4.72 -33.95
CA ALA A 201 6.78 5.83 -33.21
C ALA A 201 5.85 6.34 -32.09
N GLN A 202 4.55 6.45 -32.36
CA GLN A 202 3.54 6.82 -31.38
C GLN A 202 3.40 5.76 -30.29
N ALA A 203 3.34 4.47 -30.65
CA ALA A 203 3.28 3.37 -29.68
C ALA A 203 4.51 3.36 -28.76
N ARG A 204 5.70 3.60 -29.31
CA ARG A 204 6.95 3.71 -28.55
C ARG A 204 6.97 4.95 -27.65
N ALA A 205 6.47 6.09 -28.14
CA ALA A 205 6.36 7.31 -27.35
C ALA A 205 5.38 7.14 -26.19
N ARG A 206 4.20 6.54 -26.43
CA ARG A 206 3.23 6.17 -25.40
C ARG A 206 3.84 5.23 -24.37
N LEU A 207 4.60 4.22 -24.84
CA LEU A 207 5.27 3.28 -23.96
C LEU A 207 6.28 3.93 -23.03
N THR A 208 7.10 4.81 -23.59
CA THR A 208 8.09 5.59 -22.83
C THR A 208 7.41 6.54 -21.84
N ALA A 209 6.31 7.17 -22.22
CA ALA A 209 5.54 8.06 -21.35
C ALA A 209 4.89 7.30 -20.18
N GLU A 210 4.30 6.14 -20.44
CA GLU A 210 3.69 5.28 -19.42
C GLU A 210 4.72 4.68 -18.45
N SER A 211 5.89 4.27 -18.94
CA SER A 211 6.96 3.69 -18.10
C SER A 211 7.80 4.73 -17.37
N SER A 212 7.68 6.03 -17.72
CA SER A 212 8.51 7.11 -17.15
C SER A 212 8.41 7.26 -15.63
N ALA A 213 7.34 6.77 -15.01
CA ALA A 213 7.14 6.84 -13.56
C ALA A 213 7.54 5.54 -12.82
N ASP A 214 7.83 4.46 -13.54
CA ASP A 214 8.00 3.12 -12.97
C ASP A 214 9.06 3.07 -11.87
N GLY A 215 8.75 2.37 -10.78
CA GLY A 215 9.67 2.23 -9.64
C GLY A 215 9.82 3.48 -8.77
N ALA A 216 9.42 4.67 -9.24
CA ALA A 216 9.51 5.92 -8.49
C ALA A 216 8.26 6.16 -7.61
N ALA A 217 8.33 7.10 -6.66
CA ALA A 217 7.17 7.50 -5.85
C ALA A 217 5.98 7.98 -6.72
N ALA A 218 6.27 8.63 -7.86
CA ALA A 218 5.28 9.06 -8.83
C ALA A 218 4.48 7.91 -9.48
N SER A 219 4.96 6.65 -9.39
CA SER A 219 4.21 5.47 -9.82
C SER A 219 3.08 5.07 -8.89
N LEU A 220 2.94 5.67 -7.72
CA LEU A 220 1.93 5.26 -6.75
C LEU A 220 0.54 5.28 -7.38
N ALA A 221 -0.17 4.16 -7.27
CA ALA A 221 -1.57 4.04 -7.67
C ALA A 221 -2.45 4.14 -6.41
N ALA A 222 -3.45 5.02 -6.46
CA ALA A 222 -4.42 5.24 -5.40
C ALA A 222 -5.80 4.78 -5.90
N VAL A 223 -6.32 3.75 -5.26
CA VAL A 223 -7.63 3.13 -5.50
C VAL A 223 -8.57 3.59 -4.38
N ARG A 224 -9.80 4.00 -4.70
CA ARG A 224 -10.73 4.56 -3.72
C ARG A 224 -12.12 3.94 -3.84
N GLY A 225 -12.92 4.04 -2.78
CA GLY A 225 -14.32 3.63 -2.79
C GLY A 225 -14.50 2.14 -3.10
N ALA A 226 -15.43 1.86 -4.01
CA ALA A 226 -15.78 0.49 -4.40
C ALA A 226 -14.61 -0.25 -5.07
N ASP A 227 -13.72 0.44 -5.77
CA ASP A 227 -12.57 -0.17 -6.44
C ASP A 227 -11.57 -0.79 -5.47
N ALA A 228 -11.58 -0.41 -4.19
CA ALA A 228 -10.76 -1.07 -3.18
C ALA A 228 -11.11 -2.56 -3.04
N GLN A 229 -12.39 -2.92 -3.24
CA GLN A 229 -12.84 -4.32 -3.31
C GLN A 229 -12.34 -5.02 -4.58
N ALA A 230 -12.34 -4.31 -5.72
CA ALA A 230 -11.82 -4.83 -6.98
C ALA A 230 -10.31 -5.10 -6.88
N LEU A 231 -9.54 -4.17 -6.30
CA LEU A 231 -8.12 -4.36 -6.01
C LEU A 231 -7.88 -5.55 -5.07
N PHE A 232 -8.71 -5.72 -4.04
CA PHE A 232 -8.63 -6.89 -3.16
C PHE A 232 -8.80 -8.20 -3.95
N ASN A 233 -9.80 -8.27 -4.84
CA ASN A 233 -10.05 -9.43 -5.69
C ASN A 233 -8.89 -9.68 -6.68
N PHE A 234 -8.32 -8.62 -7.25
CA PHE A 234 -7.14 -8.68 -8.09
C PHE A 234 -5.95 -9.27 -7.33
N LEU A 235 -5.66 -8.77 -6.12
CA LEU A 235 -4.52 -9.20 -5.32
C LEU A 235 -4.61 -10.67 -4.88
N LEU A 236 -5.82 -11.22 -4.70
CA LEU A 236 -6.02 -12.64 -4.44
C LEU A 236 -5.45 -13.54 -5.56
N ASN A 237 -5.44 -13.04 -6.81
CA ASN A 237 -5.02 -13.78 -7.99
C ASN A 237 -3.72 -13.22 -8.61
N CYS A 238 -3.10 -12.23 -7.99
CA CYS A 238 -1.95 -11.51 -8.54
C CYS A 238 -0.66 -12.33 -8.43
N ARG A 239 -0.37 -13.12 -9.47
CA ARG A 239 0.85 -13.96 -9.53
C ARG A 239 2.15 -13.15 -9.43
N SER A 240 2.15 -11.90 -9.91
CA SER A 240 3.34 -11.03 -9.87
C SER A 240 3.65 -10.46 -8.48
N ALA A 241 2.75 -10.64 -7.50
CA ALA A 241 3.00 -10.29 -6.10
C ALA A 241 4.00 -11.24 -5.42
N VAL A 242 4.24 -12.42 -6.02
CA VAL A 242 5.03 -13.49 -5.44
C VAL A 242 6.39 -13.52 -6.12
N ALA A 243 7.45 -13.68 -5.34
CA ALA A 243 8.80 -13.73 -5.88
C ALA A 243 8.98 -15.01 -6.72
N ALA A 244 9.50 -14.87 -7.94
CA ALA A 244 9.85 -16.00 -8.79
C ALA A 244 11.12 -16.72 -8.30
N ALA A 245 12.01 -16.00 -7.62
CA ALA A 245 13.29 -16.52 -7.13
C ALA A 245 13.69 -15.87 -5.79
N GLY A 246 14.66 -16.48 -5.12
CA GLY A 246 15.21 -16.01 -3.85
C GLY A 246 14.53 -16.59 -2.60
N PRO A 247 14.84 -16.04 -1.41
CA PRO A 247 14.40 -16.61 -0.13
C PRO A 247 12.89 -16.64 0.06
N CYS A 248 12.16 -15.68 -0.54
CA CYS A 248 10.70 -15.60 -0.49
C CYS A 248 10.03 -16.24 -1.73
N ALA A 249 10.75 -17.03 -2.54
CA ALA A 249 10.15 -17.69 -3.69
C ALA A 249 9.00 -18.62 -3.25
N ALA A 250 7.87 -18.55 -3.98
CA ALA A 250 6.61 -19.23 -3.65
C ALA A 250 5.96 -18.85 -2.29
N VAL A 251 6.52 -17.89 -1.55
CA VAL A 251 5.90 -17.39 -0.31
C VAL A 251 4.95 -16.24 -0.65
N PRO A 252 3.65 -16.33 -0.32
CA PRO A 252 2.68 -15.27 -0.61
C PRO A 252 3.05 -13.98 0.12
N PRO A 253 2.57 -12.79 -0.32
CA PRO A 253 2.91 -11.50 0.29
C PRO A 253 2.75 -11.45 1.81
N THR A 254 3.61 -10.69 2.50
CA THR A 254 3.51 -10.57 3.96
C THR A 254 2.40 -9.59 4.33
N LEU A 255 1.42 -10.05 5.09
CA LEU A 255 0.36 -9.25 5.69
C LEU A 255 0.83 -8.68 7.03
N LEU A 256 0.64 -7.39 7.26
CA LEU A 256 0.96 -6.71 8.52
C LEU A 256 -0.23 -5.87 8.98
N ALA A 257 -0.61 -5.98 10.25
CA ALA A 257 -1.73 -5.21 10.81
C ALA A 257 -1.51 -4.87 12.30
N PRO A 258 -2.12 -3.77 12.79
CA PRO A 258 -2.13 -3.46 14.22
C PRO A 258 -3.15 -4.34 14.99
N ALA A 259 -4.13 -4.92 14.29
CA ALA A 259 -5.19 -5.74 14.89
C ALA A 259 -5.00 -7.23 14.58
N ALA A 260 -5.47 -8.10 15.48
CA ALA A 260 -5.44 -9.55 15.30
C ALA A 260 -6.37 -10.00 14.17
N PHE A 261 -5.94 -11.00 13.41
CA PHE A 261 -6.68 -11.58 12.29
C PHE A 261 -6.43 -13.08 12.16
N HIS A 262 -7.24 -13.77 11.35
CA HIS A 262 -7.10 -15.20 11.11
C HIS A 262 -5.70 -15.56 10.57
N GLY A 263 -5.12 -16.66 11.04
CA GLY A 263 -3.79 -17.13 10.64
C GLY A 263 -2.60 -16.27 11.14
N ALA A 264 -2.86 -15.11 11.75
CA ALA A 264 -1.80 -14.19 12.17
C ALA A 264 -0.99 -14.70 13.36
N ALA A 265 0.32 -14.51 13.30
CA ALA A 265 1.21 -14.65 14.44
C ALA A 265 1.53 -13.28 15.04
N LEU A 266 1.50 -13.19 16.37
CA LEU A 266 1.95 -12.01 17.10
C LEU A 266 3.48 -11.95 17.07
N GLN A 267 4.03 -10.81 16.68
CA GLN A 267 5.46 -10.57 16.58
C GLN A 267 5.84 -9.31 17.38
N SER A 268 7.11 -9.19 17.74
CA SER A 268 7.65 -8.02 18.43
C SER A 268 8.77 -7.38 17.61
N LEU A 269 8.84 -6.05 17.63
CA LEU A 269 10.03 -5.32 17.20
C LEU A 269 11.25 -5.83 17.97
N LYS A 270 12.38 -5.97 17.27
CA LYS A 270 13.67 -6.31 17.88
C LYS A 270 14.17 -5.08 18.62
N MET A 271 14.35 -5.20 19.93
CA MET A 271 14.81 -4.12 20.80
C MET A 271 16.28 -4.31 21.16
N ARG A 272 17.05 -3.23 21.11
CA ARG A 272 18.40 -3.15 21.70
C ARG A 272 18.51 -1.91 22.56
N GLU A 273 18.99 -2.08 23.78
CA GLU A 273 19.29 -0.97 24.68
C GLU A 273 20.78 -0.65 24.66
N ASN A 274 21.10 0.65 24.71
CA ASN A 274 22.46 1.14 24.75
C ASN A 274 22.57 2.29 25.76
N ILE A 275 23.73 2.40 26.40
CA ILE A 275 24.07 3.53 27.27
C ILE A 275 25.25 4.25 26.62
N ILE A 276 25.05 5.52 26.27
CA ILE A 276 26.06 6.38 25.65
C ILE A 276 26.53 7.36 26.72
N GLN A 277 27.84 7.42 26.96
CA GLN A 277 28.44 8.42 27.84
C GLN A 277 29.07 9.51 26.99
N SER A 278 28.61 10.75 27.16
CA SER A 278 29.15 11.93 26.48
C SER A 278 29.22 13.06 27.49
N ASP A 279 30.39 13.70 27.58
CA ASP A 279 30.65 14.87 28.42
C ASP A 279 30.09 14.76 29.85
N SER A 280 30.45 13.67 30.53
CA SER A 280 30.00 13.32 31.90
C SER A 280 28.49 13.06 32.09
N THR A 281 27.70 13.12 31.01
CA THR A 281 26.27 12.82 31.01
C THR A 281 26.00 11.43 30.42
N LYS A 282 25.11 10.67 31.07
CA LYS A 282 24.66 9.35 30.59
C LYS A 282 23.38 9.53 29.77
N TYR A 283 23.42 9.12 28.52
CA TYR A 283 22.26 9.03 27.63
C TYR A 283 21.84 7.58 27.48
N TYR A 284 20.53 7.32 27.55
CA TYR A 284 19.95 6.01 27.30
C TYR A 284 19.35 6.01 25.91
N SER A 285 19.67 4.99 25.11
CA SER A 285 19.18 4.84 23.74
C SER A 285 18.52 3.49 23.57
N ILE A 286 17.39 3.48 22.86
CA ILE A 286 16.65 2.29 22.50
C ILE A 286 16.56 2.23 20.98
N GLU A 287 17.11 1.16 20.39
CA GLU A 287 16.99 0.86 18.97
C GLU A 287 15.86 -0.16 18.76
N LEU A 288 14.84 0.23 18.01
CA LEU A 288 13.73 -0.64 17.61
C LEU A 288 13.86 -1.01 16.14
N ARG A 289 13.90 -2.30 15.83
CA ARG A 289 14.06 -2.82 14.47
C ARG A 289 12.94 -3.78 14.08
N GLY A 290 12.29 -3.49 12.97
CA GLY A 290 11.19 -4.28 12.41
C GLY A 290 10.21 -3.39 11.64
N PRO A 291 9.03 -3.92 11.26
CA PRO A 291 7.96 -3.12 10.68
C PRO A 291 7.32 -2.21 11.74
N ILE A 292 7.73 -0.96 11.78
CA ILE A 292 7.12 0.06 12.65
C ILE A 292 5.86 0.59 11.95
N LEU A 293 4.69 0.21 12.47
CA LEU A 293 3.40 0.67 11.94
C LEU A 293 3.11 2.11 12.39
N PRO A 294 2.34 2.91 11.63
CA PRO A 294 2.02 4.30 11.97
C PRO A 294 1.47 4.50 13.39
N SER A 295 0.58 3.62 13.85
CA SER A 295 0.00 3.72 15.21
C SER A 295 1.03 3.45 16.31
N ALA A 296 2.06 2.64 16.05
CA ALA A 296 3.10 2.35 17.03
C ALA A 296 3.95 3.60 17.32
N VAL A 297 4.19 4.46 16.32
CA VAL A 297 4.92 5.72 16.51
C VAL A 297 4.18 6.64 17.49
N HIS A 298 2.89 6.88 17.24
CA HIS A 298 2.08 7.73 18.12
C HIS A 298 1.97 7.15 19.54
N ALA A 299 1.77 5.83 19.65
CA ALA A 299 1.67 5.17 20.94
C ALA A 299 3.00 5.18 21.71
N LEU A 300 4.15 5.00 21.03
CA LEU A 300 5.48 5.14 21.64
C LEU A 300 5.67 6.55 22.18
N CYS A 301 5.33 7.56 21.39
CA CYS A 301 5.43 8.95 21.83
C CYS A 301 4.54 9.19 23.07
N GLY A 302 3.32 8.67 23.09
CA GLY A 302 2.44 8.77 24.26
C GLY A 302 3.01 8.10 25.51
N VAL A 303 3.62 6.92 25.38
CA VAL A 303 4.25 6.20 26.51
C VAL A 303 5.48 6.93 27.05
N LEU A 304 6.29 7.53 26.16
CA LEU A 304 7.53 8.22 26.52
C LEU A 304 7.30 9.63 27.07
N ARG A 305 6.26 10.33 26.59
CA ARG A 305 5.86 11.69 27.02
C ARG A 305 5.84 11.85 28.53
N ALA A 306 5.30 10.87 29.25
CA ALA A 306 5.11 10.93 30.70
C ALA A 306 6.40 10.70 31.54
N ARG A 307 7.59 10.71 30.94
CA ARG A 307 8.80 10.16 31.60
C ARG A 307 10.06 11.00 31.51
N ALA A 308 10.38 11.55 30.34
CA ALA A 308 11.61 12.30 30.14
C ALA A 308 11.57 13.08 28.82
N ASP A 309 12.45 14.07 28.70
CA ASP A 309 12.84 14.59 27.40
C ASP A 309 13.48 13.48 26.58
N TYR A 310 13.10 13.41 25.31
CA TYR A 310 13.69 12.42 24.42
C TYR A 310 13.78 12.93 23.00
N SER A 311 14.66 12.30 22.23
CA SER A 311 14.66 12.43 20.78
C SER A 311 14.54 11.05 20.15
N ALA A 312 13.84 10.98 19.02
CA ALA A 312 13.69 9.78 18.22
C ALA A 312 13.98 10.11 16.76
N VAL A 313 14.60 9.16 16.07
CA VAL A 313 14.96 9.25 14.65
C VAL A 313 14.43 8.01 13.94
N PHE A 314 13.87 8.18 12.75
CA PHE A 314 13.20 7.12 12.00
C PHE A 314 13.98 6.80 10.72
N ALA A 315 14.25 5.50 10.52
CA ALA A 315 14.79 5.02 9.26
C ALA A 315 13.63 4.57 8.35
N HIS A 316 13.46 5.24 7.21
CA HIS A 316 12.36 4.98 6.29
C HIS A 316 12.69 3.92 5.24
N LEU A 317 11.72 3.06 4.92
CA LEU A 317 11.76 2.23 3.72
C LEU A 317 11.27 3.08 2.54
N ALA A 318 12.12 3.35 1.55
CA ALA A 318 11.82 4.33 0.50
C ALA A 318 10.43 4.20 -0.17
N PRO A 319 9.94 3.00 -0.56
CA PRO A 319 8.57 2.80 -1.05
C PRO A 319 7.45 3.34 -0.15
N THR A 320 7.61 3.31 1.18
CA THR A 320 6.54 3.69 2.11
C THR A 320 6.39 5.21 2.23
N LEU A 321 7.41 5.99 1.88
CA LEU A 321 7.35 7.45 1.86
C LEU A 321 6.32 7.97 0.86
N ALA A 322 6.13 7.26 -0.26
CA ALA A 322 5.13 7.61 -1.26
C ALA A 322 3.71 7.62 -0.69
N PHE A 323 3.39 6.73 0.27
CA PHE A 323 2.08 6.68 0.89
C PHE A 323 1.74 7.96 1.63
N THR A 324 2.70 8.52 2.39
CA THR A 324 2.49 9.76 3.14
C THR A 324 2.29 10.94 2.21
N SER A 325 3.15 11.10 1.20
CA SER A 325 3.02 12.18 0.22
C SER A 325 1.71 12.09 -0.57
N ALA A 326 1.30 10.86 -0.96
CA ALA A 326 0.04 10.65 -1.65
C ALA A 326 -1.15 10.92 -0.75
N ALA A 327 -1.15 10.43 0.49
CA ALA A 327 -2.22 10.67 1.45
C ALA A 327 -2.42 12.17 1.67
N ARG A 328 -1.34 12.94 1.87
CA ARG A 328 -1.39 14.39 2.01
C ARG A 328 -2.02 15.06 0.79
N ARG A 329 -1.50 14.78 -0.41
CA ARG A 329 -2.03 15.37 -1.65
C ARG A 329 -3.52 15.06 -1.84
N ILE A 330 -3.94 13.86 -1.50
CA ILE A 330 -5.35 13.49 -1.60
C ILE A 330 -6.19 14.29 -0.59
N VAL A 331 -5.75 14.43 0.66
CA VAL A 331 -6.47 15.23 1.67
C VAL A 331 -6.58 16.69 1.22
N GLU A 332 -5.51 17.28 0.67
CA GLU A 332 -5.52 18.63 0.09
C GLU A 332 -6.50 18.75 -1.08
N GLU A 333 -6.54 17.76 -1.98
CA GLU A 333 -7.50 17.70 -3.10
C GLU A 333 -8.95 17.61 -2.61
N GLU A 334 -9.24 16.83 -1.55
CA GLU A 334 -10.60 16.71 -1.00
C GLU A 334 -11.05 17.97 -0.24
N LEU A 335 -10.15 18.61 0.52
CA LEU A 335 -10.42 19.89 1.17
C LEU A 335 -10.73 21.00 0.18
N SER A 336 -10.06 21.01 -0.99
CA SER A 336 -10.36 21.99 -2.03
C SER A 336 -11.78 21.86 -2.60
N LYS A 337 -12.39 20.67 -2.50
CA LYS A 337 -13.75 20.39 -2.96
C LYS A 337 -14.81 20.63 -1.87
N GLN A 338 -14.44 20.49 -0.59
CA GLN A 338 -15.36 20.66 0.54
C GLN A 338 -15.30 22.10 1.07
N LYS A 339 -16.44 22.81 1.02
CA LYS A 339 -16.52 24.23 1.41
C LYS A 339 -16.54 24.47 2.93
N GLU A 340 -16.85 23.47 3.76
CA GLU A 340 -16.85 23.59 5.22
C GLU A 340 -16.33 22.33 5.93
N PRO A 341 -15.64 22.48 7.09
CA PRO A 341 -15.21 21.38 7.93
C PRO A 341 -16.42 20.68 8.57
N ASN A 342 -16.57 19.39 8.30
CA ASN A 342 -17.69 18.60 8.80
C ASN A 342 -17.32 17.91 10.13
N ASP A 343 -17.33 18.66 11.23
CA ASP A 343 -17.00 18.15 12.58
C ASP A 343 -17.86 16.94 12.98
N PHE A 344 -19.12 16.90 12.50
CA PHE A 344 -20.01 15.76 12.71
C PHE A 344 -19.49 14.48 12.05
N ALA A 345 -18.93 14.59 10.84
CA ALA A 345 -18.33 13.46 10.15
C ALA A 345 -17.07 12.95 10.88
N GLN A 346 -16.27 13.85 11.47
CA GLN A 346 -15.10 13.44 12.26
C GLN A 346 -15.51 12.66 13.51
N ALA A 347 -16.52 13.14 14.26
CA ALA A 347 -17.03 12.44 15.43
C ALA A 347 -17.60 11.06 15.08
N PHE A 348 -18.37 10.98 13.98
CA PHE A 348 -18.91 9.72 13.48
C PHE A 348 -17.82 8.72 13.06
N ASN A 349 -16.77 9.20 12.38
CA ASN A 349 -15.63 8.37 11.98
C ASN A 349 -14.85 7.84 13.19
N LYS A 350 -14.65 8.69 14.22
CA LYS A 350 -14.02 8.27 15.49
C LYS A 350 -14.83 7.17 16.15
N GLU A 351 -16.15 7.34 16.25
CA GLU A 351 -17.02 6.36 16.89
C GLU A 351 -17.03 5.03 16.14
N ASN A 352 -17.09 5.05 14.82
CA ASN A 352 -17.08 3.83 14.00
C ASN A 352 -15.77 3.04 14.11
N LEU A 353 -14.65 3.70 14.37
CA LEU A 353 -13.33 3.09 14.53
C LEU A 353 -12.97 2.84 16.00
N SER A 354 -13.87 3.09 16.95
CA SER A 354 -13.62 2.88 18.39
C SER A 354 -13.15 1.46 18.71
N ASP A 355 -13.73 0.46 18.03
CA ASP A 355 -13.40 -0.96 18.20
C ASP A 355 -12.22 -1.44 17.32
N CYS A 356 -11.49 -0.54 16.65
CA CYS A 356 -10.40 -0.92 15.75
C CYS A 356 -9.08 -1.27 16.46
N GLY A 357 -9.03 -1.12 17.78
CA GLY A 357 -7.87 -1.43 18.63
C GLY A 357 -6.85 -0.32 18.76
N LEU A 358 -7.15 0.89 18.28
CA LEU A 358 -6.36 2.10 18.52
C LEU A 358 -6.89 2.87 19.73
N SER A 359 -6.01 3.59 20.44
CA SER A 359 -6.45 4.48 21.52
C SER A 359 -7.20 5.70 20.97
N GLU A 360 -8.05 6.30 21.80
CA GLU A 360 -8.83 7.47 21.42
C GLU A 360 -8.00 8.66 20.92
N ASP A 361 -6.85 8.91 21.55
CA ASP A 361 -5.92 9.98 21.16
C ASP A 361 -5.36 9.75 19.76
N VAL A 362 -4.98 8.51 19.45
CA VAL A 362 -4.48 8.13 18.13
C VAL A 362 -5.61 8.21 17.10
N LEU A 363 -6.81 7.74 17.44
CA LEU A 363 -7.98 7.84 16.56
C LEU A 363 -8.34 9.27 16.20
N LYS A 364 -8.26 10.21 17.16
CA LYS A 364 -8.51 11.63 16.91
C LYS A 364 -7.57 12.19 15.84
N LEU A 365 -6.29 11.81 15.89
CA LEU A 365 -5.29 12.21 14.89
C LEU A 365 -5.55 11.53 13.54
N PHE A 366 -5.83 10.22 13.55
CA PHE A 366 -6.03 9.41 12.35
C PHE A 366 -7.31 9.78 11.59
N CYS A 367 -8.35 10.23 12.27
CA CYS A 367 -9.61 10.68 11.66
C CYS A 367 -9.60 12.18 11.30
N SER A 368 -8.53 12.91 11.63
CA SER A 368 -8.42 14.34 11.30
C SER A 368 -8.29 14.56 9.79
N THR A 369 -8.97 15.58 9.28
CA THR A 369 -8.88 16.03 7.89
C THR A 369 -7.77 17.06 7.67
N ASP A 370 -7.02 17.43 8.70
CA ASP A 370 -5.95 18.43 8.58
C ASP A 370 -4.72 17.83 7.85
N PRO A 371 -4.31 18.39 6.68
CA PRO A 371 -3.13 17.93 5.95
C PRO A 371 -1.82 18.08 6.74
N SER A 372 -1.78 18.98 7.73
CA SER A 372 -0.59 19.22 8.55
C SER A 372 -0.22 18.02 9.43
N ASN A 373 -1.20 17.15 9.70
CA ASN A 373 -1.06 15.89 10.43
C ASN A 373 -0.45 14.76 9.57
N VAL A 374 -0.44 14.91 8.24
CA VAL A 374 0.09 13.91 7.31
C VAL A 374 1.40 14.41 6.70
N LYS A 375 2.52 14.03 7.31
CA LYS A 375 3.87 14.38 6.85
C LYS A 375 4.88 13.27 7.15
N PRO A 376 5.94 13.13 6.33
CA PRO A 376 7.05 12.28 6.69
C PRO A 376 7.68 12.79 7.99
N LEU A 377 8.03 11.86 8.88
CA LEU A 377 8.60 12.17 10.18
C LEU A 377 9.99 11.54 10.28
N ASP A 378 11.03 12.31 9.97
CA ASP A 378 12.41 11.84 10.02
C ASP A 378 12.95 11.81 11.45
N SER A 379 12.58 12.80 12.27
CA SER A 379 12.94 12.88 13.67
C SER A 379 11.88 13.60 14.49
N VAL A 380 11.84 13.33 15.79
CA VAL A 380 11.01 14.07 16.75
C VAL A 380 11.80 14.28 18.03
N LYS A 381 11.65 15.46 18.63
CA LYS A 381 12.13 15.78 19.98
C LYS A 381 10.95 16.17 20.84
N TYR A 382 10.94 15.67 22.05
CA TYR A 382 9.95 16.01 23.07
C TYR A 382 10.62 16.78 24.20
N ASN A 383 10.03 17.92 24.55
CA ASN A 383 10.40 18.71 25.73
C ASN A 383 9.29 18.60 26.77
N SER A 384 9.63 18.07 27.94
CA SER A 384 8.74 17.86 29.07
C SER A 384 8.42 19.15 29.84
N GLU A 385 9.24 20.21 29.73
CA GLU A 385 8.97 21.50 30.38
C GLU A 385 7.77 22.20 29.75
N ASP A 386 7.74 22.25 28.42
CA ASP A 386 6.68 22.90 27.64
C ASP A 386 5.60 21.93 27.17
N ASP A 387 5.78 20.63 27.41
CA ASP A 387 4.93 19.55 26.94
C ASP A 387 4.73 19.52 25.40
N THR A 388 5.77 19.91 24.67
CA THR A 388 5.74 20.13 23.21
C THR A 388 6.61 19.14 22.43
N PHE A 389 6.17 18.88 21.20
CA PHE A 389 6.91 18.12 20.21
C PHE A 389 7.46 19.05 19.13
N THR A 390 8.71 18.81 18.74
CA THR A 390 9.37 19.47 17.59
C THR A 390 9.88 18.40 16.63
N TRP A 391 9.76 18.62 15.32
CA TRP A 391 10.10 17.65 14.28
C TRP A 391 10.57 18.33 13.00
#